data_AF-A0A7X6PSQ1-F1
#
_entry.id   AF-A0A7X6PSQ1-F1
#
_cell.length_a   1.000
_cell.length_b   1.000
_cell.length_c   1.000
_cell.angle_alpha   90.00
_cell.angle_beta   90.00
_cell.angle_gamma   90.00
#
_symmetry.space_group_name_H-M   'P 1'
#
loop_
_entity.id
_entity.type
_entity.pdbx_description
1 polymer ?
#
loop_
_entity_poly.entity_id
_entity_poly.type
_entity_poly.pdbx_seq_one_letter_code
_entity_poly.pdbx_strand_id
1 'polypeptide(L)' 'SICIYAAVQSALVAMRGKEIAATDGVIESDVEETIRNMQRISKEGMTNMDDLLLNIMLNKQGDC' A
#
# COMPACT_ATOMS: atom_id res chain seq x y z
N SER A 1 5.07 -12.98 -2.40
CA SER A 1 5.57 -12.27 -3.60
C SER A 1 5.98 -10.82 -3.30
N ILE A 2 5.18 -10.04 -2.57
CA ILE A 2 5.44 -8.64 -2.17
C ILE A 2 6.79 -8.40 -1.46
N CYS A 3 7.21 -9.27 -0.55
CA CYS A 3 8.48 -9.13 0.17
C CYS A 3 9.73 -9.33 -0.74
N ILE A 4 9.67 -10.24 -1.72
CA ILE A 4 10.73 -10.41 -2.72
C ILE A 4 10.79 -9.19 -3.64
N TYR A 5 9.63 -8.70 -4.09
CA TYR A 5 9.55 -7.50 -4.91
C TYR A 5 10.14 -6.27 -4.19
N ALA A 6 9.77 -6.06 -2.92
CA ALA A 6 10.34 -5.00 -2.10
C ALA A 6 11.87 -5.15 -1.96
N ALA A 7 12.38 -6.36 -1.70
CA ALA A 7 13.83 -6.60 -1.60
C ALA A 7 14.57 -6.28 -2.90
N VAL A 8 14.01 -6.67 -4.06
CA VAL A 8 14.60 -6.35 -5.37
C VAL A 8 14.56 -4.83 -5.64
N GLN A 9 13.48 -4.15 -5.30
CA GLN A 9 13.36 -2.70 -5.41
C GLN A 9 14.39 -1.98 -4.52
N SER A 10 14.55 -2.40 -3.26
CA SER A 10 15.57 -1.86 -2.36
C SER A 10 16.97 -2.04 -2.94
N ALA A 11 17.28 -3.22 -3.49
CA ALA A 11 18.56 -3.47 -4.15
C ALA A 11 18.79 -2.55 -5.36
N LEU A 12 17.78 -2.33 -6.20
CA LEU A 12 17.88 -1.43 -7.36
C LEU A 12 18.08 0.03 -6.97
N VAL A 13 17.41 0.49 -5.91
CA VAL A 13 17.58 1.86 -5.38
C VAL A 13 18.99 2.03 -4.80
N ALA A 14 19.48 1.04 -4.05
CA ALA A 14 20.85 0.99 -3.53
C ALA A 14 21.90 1.00 -4.65
N MET A 15 21.69 0.23 -5.73
CA MET A 15 22.57 0.24 -6.91
C MET A 15 22.65 1.60 -7.61
N ARG A 16 21.66 2.48 -7.40
CA ARG A 16 21.64 3.86 -7.90
C ARG A 16 22.22 4.88 -6.91
N GLY A 17 22.84 4.42 -5.83
CA GLY A 17 23.40 5.28 -4.78
C GLY A 17 22.35 6.02 -3.95
N LYS A 18 21.14 5.46 -3.88
CA LYS A 18 20.03 6.00 -3.08
C LYS A 18 19.58 4.96 -2.07
N GLU A 19 18.83 5.38 -1.06
CA GLU A 19 18.17 4.49 -0.11
C GLU A 19 16.68 4.78 -0.07
N ILE A 20 15.90 3.82 0.44
CA ILE A 20 14.51 4.06 0.81
C ILE A 20 14.54 4.87 2.11
N ALA A 21 14.02 6.08 2.06
CA ALA A 21 14.06 6.99 3.19
C ALA A 21 12.84 6.80 4.10
N ALA A 22 12.98 7.19 5.37
CA ALA A 22 11.87 7.29 6.33
C ALA A 22 10.83 8.37 5.96
N THR A 23 10.98 9.04 4.81
CA THR A 23 10.01 9.99 4.27
C THR A 23 9.26 9.42 3.07
N ASP A 24 9.58 8.18 2.67
CA ASP A 24 9.00 7.55 1.48
C ASP A 24 7.63 6.94 1.82
N GLY A 25 6.58 7.72 1.59
CA GLY A 25 5.19 7.26 1.66
C GLY A 25 4.75 6.88 3.07
N VAL A 26 4.70 5.57 3.36
CA VAL A 26 4.24 5.04 4.66
C VAL A 26 5.39 4.67 5.58
N ILE A 27 6.63 4.69 5.09
CA ILE A 27 7.83 4.30 5.81
C ILE A 27 8.19 5.39 6.81
N GLU A 28 8.64 4.99 8.00
CA GLU A 28 9.13 5.83 9.09
C GLU A 28 10.46 5.27 9.61
N SER A 29 11.15 6.04 10.46
CA SER A 29 12.41 5.57 11.07
C SER A 29 12.21 4.44 12.08
N ASP A 30 11.00 4.31 12.61
CA ASP A 30 10.55 3.25 13.51
C ASP A 30 9.58 2.32 12.77
N VAL A 31 9.76 1.01 12.95
CA VAL A 31 8.97 0.01 12.22
C VAL A 31 7.53 -0.03 12.71
N GLU A 32 7.29 0.19 14.00
CA GLU A 32 5.94 0.28 14.54
C GLU A 32 5.21 1.54 14.04
N GLU A 33 5.90 2.67 13.86
CA GLU A 33 5.31 3.86 13.23
C GLU A 33 4.95 3.61 11.74
N THR A 34 5.83 2.92 11.01
CA THR A 34 5.55 2.49 9.62
C THR A 34 4.28 1.63 9.56
N ILE A 35 4.14 0.68 10.49
CA ILE A 35 2.96 -0.18 10.61
C ILE A 35 1.72 0.64 10.96
N ARG A 36 1.82 1.63 11.86
CA ARG A 36 0.71 2.53 12.21
C ARG A 36 0.25 3.35 11.01
N ASN A 37 1.16 3.90 10.22
CA ASN A 37 0.84 4.63 8.99
C ASN A 37 0.15 3.71 7.97
N MET A 38 0.66 2.49 7.78
CA MET A 38 0.04 1.51 6.90
C MET A 38 -1.38 1.14 7.38
N GLN A 39 -1.56 0.88 8.67
CA GLN A 39 -2.87 0.59 9.26
C GLN A 39 -3.85 1.75 9.03
N ARG A 40 -3.39 2.99 9.21
CA ARG A 40 -4.21 4.19 9.02
C ARG A 40 -4.72 4.28 7.59
N ILE A 41 -3.85 4.11 6.60
CA ILE A 41 -4.23 4.13 5.17
C ILE A 41 -5.19 2.99 4.86
N SER A 42 -4.91 1.78 5.35
CA SER A 42 -5.82 0.64 5.18
C SER A 42 -7.21 0.97 5.75
N LYS A 43 -7.29 1.47 6.97
CA LYS A 43 -8.56 1.78 7.63
C LYS A 43 -9.31 2.92 6.93
N GLU A 44 -8.65 4.06 6.75
CA GLU A 44 -9.28 5.25 6.17
C GLU A 44 -9.61 5.03 4.69
N GLY A 45 -8.71 4.39 3.94
CA GLY A 45 -8.92 4.07 2.52
C GLY A 45 -10.03 3.07 2.30
N MET A 46 -10.22 2.09 3.21
CA MET A 46 -11.26 1.07 3.07
C MET A 46 -12.62 1.48 3.64
N THR A 47 -12.69 2.48 4.53
CA THR A 47 -13.95 2.86 5.23
C THR A 47 -15.11 3.11 4.26
N ASN A 48 -14.87 3.81 3.15
CA ASN A 48 -15.89 4.07 2.12
C ASN A 48 -15.77 3.13 0.90
N MET A 49 -14.72 2.32 0.87
CA MET A 49 -14.46 1.39 -0.24
C MET A 49 -15.48 0.26 -0.24
N ASP A 50 -15.88 -0.23 0.93
CA ASP A 50 -16.83 -1.34 1.05
C ASP A 50 -18.20 -0.96 0.45
N ASP A 51 -18.72 0.22 0.79
CA ASP A 51 -19.99 0.73 0.24
C ASP A 51 -19.90 0.97 -1.27
N LEU A 52 -18.79 1.55 -1.73
CA LEU A 52 -18.54 1.78 -3.15
C LEU A 52 -18.45 0.45 -3.91
N LEU A 53 -17.73 -0.53 -3.37
CA LEU A 53 -17.58 -1.85 -3.97
C LEU A 53 -18.94 -2.57 -4.05
N LEU A 54 -19.73 -2.52 -2.97
CA LEU A 54 -21.08 -3.08 -2.95
C LEU A 54 -21.96 -2.41 -4.02
N ASN A 55 -21.90 -1.08 -4.14
CA ASN A 55 -22.62 -0.36 -5.19
C ASN A 55 -22.21 -0.83 -6.60
N ILE A 56 -20.91 -0.99 -6.85
CA ILE A 56 -20.41 -1.52 -8.12
C ILE A 56 -20.95 -2.92 -8.38
N MET A 57 -20.93 -3.81 -7.37
CA MET A 57 -21.42 -5.18 -7.51
C MET A 57 -22.91 -5.23 -7.86
N LEU A 58 -23.73 -4.37 -7.23
CA LEU A 58 -25.17 -4.31 -7.47
C LEU A 58 -25.55 -3.73 -8.83
N ASN A 59 -24.72 -2.81 -9.35
CA ASN A 59 -24.98 -2.12 -10.62
C ASN A 59 -24.22 -2.71 -11.80
N LYS A 60 -23.35 -3.71 -11.57
CA LYS A 60 -22.65 -4.43 -12.64
C LYS A 60 -23.66 -5.32 -13.36
N GLN A 61 -24.02 -4.92 -14.58
CA GLN A 61 -24.81 -5.77 -15.48
C GLN A 61 -23.93 -6.97 -15.87
N GLY A 62 -24.40 -8.17 -15.56
CA GLY A 62 -23.76 -9.40 -16.04
C GLY A 62 -23.97 -9.49 -17.54
N ASP A 63 -22.89 -9.46 -18.32
CA ASP A 63 -22.95 -9.86 -19.71
C ASP A 63 -23.32 -11.36 -19.76
N CYS A 64 -24.55 -11.64 -20.18
CA CYS A 64 -25.03 -12.98 -20.50
C CYS A 64 -24.47 -13.44 -21.86
#